data_AF-A0A9D8A1L7-F1
#
_entry.id   AF-A0A9D8A1L7-F1
#
_cell.length_a   1.000
_cell.length_b   1.000
_cell.length_c   1.000
_cell.angle_alpha   90.00
_cell.angle_beta   90.00
_cell.angle_gamma   90.00
#
_symmetry.space_group_name_H-M   'P 1'
#
loop_
_entity.id
_entity.type
_entity.pdbx_description
1 polymer ?
#
loop_
_entity_poly.entity_id
_entity_poly.type
_entity_poly.pdbx_seq_one_letter_code
_entity_poly.pdbx_strand_id
1 'polypeptide(L)'
;MADSFQSGSISTLHNIVKRPIDELEDELCQYSKKRPLGLILPSLYSELEGPALSGIVDELCKVPYLSQITIGLDRASKSEFKKATQFFAKLPQYHRILWNDDPNLKAIDDKLKKENLAPLQMGKGRNVWYCIGYTLASDKVESVALHDCDIVTYDRSLLAKLIYPVAHPTFQFQYSKGYYSRVANNQLGGRASRLLVTPLVRALKINLGDNENLTYMDSFRYPLAGEFAMRKEVLHDLRIPSDWGLEVGLLMEMMRNYSTRRICQVEIADIYDHKHQSVSHDDVKAGLSKMSIDISKSLYRKLATCGITFNKSFFRSLKATYYRVALDLMESYRCDALMNGLEFDIHAEEKIVELFAENIMSAGSSFLDNPMEQPFIPQWNRVVSAIPNIYDDLLEAVEKDRELMMG
;
A
#
# COMPACT_ATOMS: atom_id res chain seq x y z
N MET A 1 -15.22 -23.80 -8.58
CA MET A 1 -14.84 -24.57 -7.37
C MET A 1 -13.81 -23.71 -6.66
N ALA A 2 -14.13 -23.15 -5.49
CA ALA A 2 -13.15 -22.38 -4.73
C ALA A 2 -12.15 -23.35 -4.08
N ASP A 3 -10.87 -23.06 -4.19
CA ASP A 3 -9.81 -23.84 -3.55
C ASP A 3 -9.50 -23.25 -2.16
N SER A 4 -9.31 -24.11 -1.16
CA SER A 4 -8.93 -23.74 0.20
C SER A 4 -7.42 -23.92 0.46
N PHE A 5 -6.63 -24.15 -0.59
CA PHE A 5 -5.20 -24.36 -0.51
C PHE A 5 -4.47 -23.19 0.16
N GLN A 6 -3.70 -23.54 1.19
CA GLN A 6 -2.78 -22.66 1.88
C GLN A 6 -1.38 -22.88 1.30
N SER A 7 -0.80 -21.83 0.72
CA SER A 7 0.51 -21.88 0.07
C SER A 7 1.47 -20.87 0.69
N GLY A 8 2.72 -21.26 0.87
CA GLY A 8 3.78 -20.34 1.30
C GLY A 8 3.82 -20.14 2.81
N SER A 9 4.34 -18.98 3.22
CA SER A 9 4.75 -18.72 4.61
C SER A 9 3.66 -18.02 5.46
N ILE A 10 2.61 -17.51 4.83
CA ILE A 10 1.53 -16.72 5.46
C ILE A 10 0.18 -17.41 5.29
N SER A 11 -0.80 -17.05 6.13
CA SER A 11 -2.17 -17.56 5.98
C SER A 11 -2.92 -16.83 4.87
N THR A 12 -3.67 -17.56 4.05
CA THR A 12 -4.57 -17.03 3.02
C THR A 12 -6.01 -17.26 3.45
N LEU A 13 -6.79 -16.17 3.54
CA LEU A 13 -8.21 -16.21 3.88
C LEU A 13 -9.02 -16.02 2.58
N HIS A 14 -9.59 -17.11 2.08
CA HIS A 14 -10.34 -17.14 0.83
C HIS A 14 -11.81 -16.75 1.01
N ASN A 15 -12.42 -16.16 -0.03
CA ASN A 15 -13.85 -15.88 -0.05
C ASN A 15 -14.65 -17.08 -0.60
N ILE A 16 -14.66 -18.20 0.13
CA ILE A 16 -15.13 -19.51 -0.38
C ILE A 16 -16.64 -19.55 -0.65
N VAL A 17 -17.46 -19.17 0.34
CA VAL A 17 -18.92 -19.36 0.33
C VAL A 17 -19.70 -18.05 0.16
N LYS A 18 -19.01 -16.94 -0.14
CA LYS A 18 -19.61 -15.60 -0.28
C LYS A 18 -20.55 -15.25 0.88
N ARG A 19 -20.02 -15.31 2.11
CA ARG A 19 -20.76 -14.95 3.34
C ARG A 19 -21.42 -13.57 3.17
N PRO A 20 -22.69 -13.40 3.58
CA PRO A 20 -23.36 -12.10 3.51
C PRO A 20 -22.57 -11.01 4.22
N ILE A 21 -22.50 -9.83 3.60
CA ILE A 21 -21.75 -8.69 4.14
C ILE A 21 -22.33 -8.22 5.48
N ASP A 22 -23.66 -8.15 5.61
CA ASP A 22 -24.30 -7.65 6.82
C ASP A 22 -23.92 -8.49 8.06
N GLU A 23 -23.71 -9.81 7.91
CA GLU A 23 -23.22 -10.65 9.01
C GLU A 23 -21.79 -10.32 9.43
N LEU A 24 -20.90 -10.00 8.48
CA LEU A 24 -19.53 -9.57 8.79
C LEU A 24 -19.56 -8.21 9.50
N GLU A 25 -20.40 -7.29 9.03
CA GLU A 25 -20.52 -5.96 9.62
C GLU A 25 -21.14 -5.98 11.02
N ASP A 26 -22.12 -6.86 11.27
CA ASP A 26 -22.70 -7.08 12.59
C ASP A 26 -21.63 -7.55 13.59
N GLU A 27 -20.78 -8.49 13.19
CA GLU A 27 -19.65 -8.95 14.00
C GLU A 27 -18.63 -7.83 14.21
N LEU A 28 -18.27 -7.08 13.17
CA LEU A 28 -17.36 -5.93 13.26
C LEU A 28 -17.89 -4.85 14.20
N CYS A 29 -19.20 -4.60 14.22
CA CYS A 29 -19.85 -3.72 15.20
C CYS A 29 -19.72 -4.23 16.64
N GLN A 30 -19.70 -5.55 16.86
CA GLN A 30 -19.43 -6.09 18.20
C GLN A 30 -17.94 -6.00 18.56
N TYR A 31 -17.06 -6.29 17.59
CA TYR A 31 -15.62 -6.24 17.80
C TYR A 31 -15.13 -4.82 18.06
N SER A 32 -15.70 -3.82 17.38
CA SER A 32 -15.34 -2.41 17.49
C SER A 32 -15.54 -1.83 18.89
N LYS A 33 -16.45 -2.41 19.69
CA LYS A 33 -16.67 -2.04 21.11
C LYS A 33 -15.44 -2.30 21.98
N LYS A 34 -14.62 -3.29 21.63
CA LYS A 34 -13.37 -3.63 22.35
C LYS A 34 -12.13 -3.17 21.59
N ARG A 35 -12.18 -3.20 20.26
CA ARG A 35 -11.09 -2.79 19.37
C ARG A 35 -11.63 -1.79 18.37
N PRO A 36 -11.66 -0.48 18.70
CA PRO A 36 -12.16 0.55 17.79
C PRO A 36 -11.49 0.46 16.41
N LEU A 37 -12.27 0.62 15.35
CA LEU A 37 -11.81 0.36 13.98
C LEU A 37 -11.64 1.67 13.20
N GLY A 38 -10.51 1.82 12.51
CA GLY A 38 -10.15 2.99 11.74
C GLY A 38 -9.99 2.72 10.25
N LEU A 39 -10.05 3.79 9.46
CA LEU A 39 -9.70 3.79 8.04
C LEU A 39 -8.79 4.98 7.72
N ILE A 40 -7.72 4.74 6.97
CA ILE A 40 -6.84 5.76 6.40
C ILE A 40 -7.08 5.85 4.89
N LEU A 41 -7.28 7.07 4.40
CA LEU A 41 -7.50 7.41 3.00
C LEU A 41 -6.47 8.45 2.54
N PRO A 42 -5.29 8.04 2.03
CA PRO A 42 -4.33 8.95 1.44
C PRO A 42 -4.79 9.35 0.04
N SER A 43 -5.06 10.64 -0.18
CA SER A 43 -5.56 11.16 -1.44
C SER A 43 -4.81 12.38 -1.96
N LEU A 44 -4.87 12.54 -3.29
CA LEU A 44 -4.57 13.80 -3.97
C LEU A 44 -5.87 14.59 -4.14
N TYR A 45 -5.81 15.93 -4.14
CA TYR A 45 -6.99 16.74 -4.45
C TYR A 45 -7.64 16.37 -5.80
N SER A 46 -6.84 16.04 -6.81
CA SER A 46 -7.34 15.65 -8.14
C SER A 46 -8.19 14.38 -8.15
N GLU A 47 -8.15 13.56 -7.08
CA GLU A 47 -8.99 12.36 -6.95
C GLU A 47 -10.41 12.71 -6.50
N LEU A 48 -10.59 13.83 -5.79
CA LEU A 48 -11.92 14.33 -5.39
C LEU A 48 -12.77 14.75 -6.60
N GLU A 49 -12.13 15.09 -7.71
CA GLU A 49 -12.80 15.43 -8.97
C GLU A 49 -13.19 14.18 -9.77
N GLY A 50 -12.71 13.00 -9.37
CA GLY A 50 -12.99 11.72 -10.03
C GLY A 50 -14.21 10.99 -9.46
N PRO A 51 -14.88 10.14 -10.28
CA PRO A 51 -16.04 9.39 -9.83
C PRO A 51 -15.72 8.29 -8.80
N ALA A 52 -14.48 7.79 -8.79
CA ALA A 52 -14.03 6.72 -7.89
C ALA A 52 -14.19 7.12 -6.42
N LEU A 53 -13.61 8.25 -6.01
CA LEU A 53 -13.65 8.68 -4.61
C LEU A 53 -15.07 9.04 -4.14
N SER A 54 -15.93 9.56 -5.03
CA SER A 54 -17.34 9.75 -4.70
C SER A 54 -18.03 8.43 -4.37
N GLY A 55 -17.83 7.40 -5.20
CA GLY A 55 -18.37 6.06 -4.95
C GLY A 55 -17.83 5.44 -3.66
N ILE A 56 -16.54 5.63 -3.36
CA ILE A 56 -15.94 5.20 -2.09
C ILE A 56 -16.66 5.87 -0.91
N VAL A 57 -16.86 7.18 -0.94
CA VAL A 57 -17.55 7.90 0.15
C VAL A 57 -19.00 7.45 0.29
N ASP A 58 -19.71 7.22 -0.82
CA ASP A 58 -21.10 6.74 -0.79
C ASP A 58 -21.22 5.35 -0.15
N GLU A 59 -20.26 4.45 -0.39
CA GLU A 59 -20.19 3.16 0.29
C GLU A 59 -19.78 3.29 1.76
N LEU A 60 -18.81 4.16 2.07
CA LEU A 60 -18.36 4.40 3.46
C LEU A 60 -19.46 5.01 4.33
N CYS A 61 -20.38 5.80 3.78
CA CYS A 61 -21.57 6.28 4.50
C CYS A 61 -22.43 5.14 5.07
N LYS A 62 -22.35 3.94 4.49
CA LYS A 62 -23.10 2.75 4.91
C LYS A 62 -22.35 1.91 5.94
N VAL A 63 -21.10 2.26 6.30
CA VAL A 63 -20.24 1.48 7.18
C VAL A 63 -20.44 1.87 8.65
N PRO A 64 -20.99 0.98 9.51
CA PRO A 64 -21.42 1.35 10.86
C PRO A 64 -20.34 1.17 11.95
N TYR A 65 -19.25 0.46 11.67
CA TYR A 65 -18.29 0.00 12.70
C TYR A 65 -17.03 0.87 12.85
N LEU A 66 -16.84 1.89 12.01
CA LEU A 66 -15.65 2.74 12.03
C LEU A 66 -15.76 3.84 13.11
N SER A 67 -14.79 3.91 14.00
CA SER A 67 -14.65 4.97 15.00
C SER A 67 -13.96 6.21 14.46
N GLN A 68 -13.10 6.08 13.45
CA GLN A 68 -12.39 7.20 12.82
C GLN A 68 -12.06 6.94 11.34
N ILE A 69 -12.19 7.97 10.52
CA ILE A 69 -11.62 8.04 9.17
C ILE A 69 -10.57 9.16 9.12
N THR A 70 -9.30 8.81 8.87
CA THR A 70 -8.20 9.76 8.68
C THR A 70 -7.97 9.94 7.18
N ILE A 71 -8.15 11.14 6.67
CA ILE A 71 -7.98 11.46 5.25
C ILE A 71 -6.73 12.34 5.12
N GLY A 72 -5.77 11.94 4.30
CA GLY A 72 -4.60 12.78 4.03
C GLY A 72 -4.70 13.40 2.65
N LEU A 73 -4.75 14.73 2.57
CA LEU A 73 -4.98 15.48 1.35
C LEU A 73 -3.69 16.18 0.90
N ASP A 74 -3.12 15.71 -0.20
CA ASP A 74 -1.97 16.32 -0.86
C ASP A 74 -2.38 17.20 -2.05
N ARG A 75 -1.53 18.19 -2.35
CA ARG A 75 -1.62 19.07 -3.52
C ARG A 75 -2.93 19.84 -3.61
N ALA A 76 -3.42 20.32 -2.46
CA ALA A 76 -4.58 21.19 -2.39
C ALA A 76 -4.17 22.63 -2.04
N SER A 77 -4.85 23.60 -2.64
CA SER A 77 -4.89 24.99 -2.20
C SER A 77 -5.94 25.21 -1.10
N LYS A 78 -5.99 26.41 -0.51
CA LYS A 78 -6.95 26.74 0.55
C LYS A 78 -8.41 26.58 0.11
N SER A 79 -8.74 27.00 -1.12
CA SER A 79 -10.10 26.90 -1.67
C SER A 79 -10.47 25.44 -1.98
N GLU A 80 -9.50 24.65 -2.44
CA GLU A 80 -9.63 23.23 -2.71
C GLU A 80 -9.80 22.42 -1.41
N PHE A 81 -9.08 22.77 -0.36
CA PHE A 81 -9.29 22.19 0.96
C PHE A 81 -10.70 22.47 1.49
N LYS A 82 -11.23 23.69 1.31
CA LYS A 82 -12.63 24.00 1.66
C LYS A 82 -13.65 23.16 0.87
N LYS A 83 -13.36 22.83 -0.38
CA LYS A 83 -14.20 21.89 -1.15
C LYS A 83 -14.09 20.47 -0.60
N ALA A 84 -12.88 20.04 -0.21
CA ALA A 84 -12.65 18.74 0.39
C ALA A 84 -13.42 18.58 1.71
N THR A 85 -13.43 19.59 2.58
CA THR A 85 -14.20 19.53 3.84
C THR A 85 -15.69 19.39 3.59
N GLN A 86 -16.25 20.08 2.58
CA GLN A 86 -17.64 19.92 2.18
C GLN A 86 -17.94 18.54 1.56
N PHE A 87 -17.02 18.03 0.75
CA PHE A 87 -17.14 16.73 0.10
C PHE A 87 -17.22 15.59 1.13
N PHE A 88 -16.32 15.59 2.11
CA PHE A 88 -16.28 14.56 3.15
C PHE A 88 -17.29 14.77 4.29
N ALA A 89 -17.93 15.93 4.40
CA ALA A 89 -18.96 16.20 5.41
C ALA A 89 -20.17 15.25 5.34
N LYS A 90 -20.34 14.51 4.23
CA LYS A 90 -21.33 13.44 4.08
C LYS A 90 -21.07 12.23 4.98
N LEU A 91 -19.80 11.99 5.35
CA LEU A 91 -19.42 10.85 6.18
C LEU A 91 -20.02 10.99 7.58
N PRO A 92 -20.85 10.02 8.03
CA PRO A 92 -21.45 10.07 9.37
C PRO A 92 -20.44 9.78 10.49
N GLN A 93 -19.30 9.17 10.17
CA GLN A 93 -18.26 8.83 11.14
C GLN A 93 -17.43 10.06 11.53
N TYR A 94 -16.77 9.98 12.69
CA TYR A 94 -15.73 10.94 13.03
C TYR A 94 -14.63 10.89 11.98
N HIS A 95 -14.40 12.00 11.29
CA HIS A 95 -13.37 12.07 10.26
C HIS A 95 -12.57 13.37 10.36
N ARG A 96 -11.33 13.31 9.90
CA ARG A 96 -10.39 14.44 9.87
C ARG A 96 -9.58 14.41 8.59
N ILE A 97 -9.39 15.60 8.01
CA ILE A 97 -8.62 15.81 6.79
C ILE A 97 -7.32 16.50 7.19
N LEU A 98 -6.20 15.84 6.96
CA LEU A 98 -4.86 16.39 7.09
C LEU A 98 -4.51 17.08 5.77
N TRP A 99 -4.51 18.40 5.75
CA TRP A 99 -4.10 19.14 4.57
C TRP A 99 -2.58 19.30 4.57
N ASN A 100 -1.85 18.33 4.00
CA ASN A 100 -0.39 18.24 4.15
C ASN A 100 0.40 19.45 3.61
N ASP A 101 -0.24 20.30 2.79
CA ASP A 101 0.33 21.51 2.22
C ASP A 101 -0.03 22.80 2.98
N ASP A 102 -0.81 22.72 4.05
CA ASP A 102 -1.23 23.87 4.84
C ASP A 102 -0.09 24.43 5.71
N PRO A 103 -0.18 25.70 6.17
CA PRO A 103 0.83 26.30 7.03
C PRO A 103 1.09 25.59 8.37
N ASN A 104 0.07 25.03 9.02
CA ASN A 104 0.15 24.33 10.30
C ASN A 104 0.86 22.98 10.16
N LEU A 105 0.47 22.10 9.23
CA LEU A 105 1.21 20.85 9.00
C LEU A 105 2.59 21.10 8.41
N LYS A 106 2.81 22.16 7.61
CA LYS A 106 4.16 22.58 7.20
C LYS A 106 5.02 23.02 8.38
N ALA A 107 4.46 23.69 9.38
CA ALA A 107 5.21 24.05 10.58
C ALA A 107 5.67 22.80 11.35
N ILE A 108 4.83 21.75 11.40
CA ILE A 108 5.20 20.44 11.95
C ILE A 108 6.30 19.77 11.11
N ASP A 109 6.16 19.76 9.79
CA ASP A 109 7.18 19.24 8.86
C ASP A 109 8.53 19.95 9.06
N ASP A 110 8.53 21.27 9.23
CA ASP A 110 9.74 22.05 9.48
C ASP A 110 10.35 21.78 10.87
N LYS A 111 9.53 21.52 11.88
CA LYS A 111 10.00 21.05 13.20
C LYS A 111 10.70 19.70 13.07
N LEU A 112 10.11 18.76 12.31
CA LEU A 112 10.68 17.45 12.04
C LEU A 112 11.97 17.53 11.20
N LYS A 113 12.06 18.45 10.23
CA LYS A 113 13.27 18.64 9.41
C LYS A 113 14.47 19.06 10.25
N LYS A 114 14.28 19.92 11.25
CA LYS A 114 15.35 20.38 12.16
C LYS A 114 16.02 19.21 12.89
N GLU A 115 15.26 18.16 13.18
CA GLU A 115 15.74 16.94 13.84
C GLU A 115 16.16 15.83 12.86
N ASN A 116 16.13 16.09 11.55
CA ASN A 116 16.31 15.09 10.49
C ASN A 116 15.33 13.91 10.60
N LEU A 117 14.07 14.22 10.95
CA LEU A 117 13.00 13.25 11.14
C LEU A 117 11.90 13.33 10.08
N ALA A 118 11.83 14.41 9.31
CA ALA A 118 10.80 14.61 8.30
C ALA A 118 10.98 13.68 7.08
N PRO A 119 9.89 13.22 6.46
CA PRO A 119 9.93 12.59 5.15
C PRO A 119 10.55 13.54 4.10
N LEU A 120 11.64 13.09 3.46
CA LEU A 120 12.39 13.94 2.51
C LEU A 120 11.72 14.07 1.14
N GLN A 121 10.99 13.04 0.70
CA GLN A 121 10.33 13.01 -0.60
C GLN A 121 8.82 13.17 -0.46
N MET A 122 8.22 13.89 -1.42
CA MET A 122 6.77 13.97 -1.56
C MET A 122 6.23 12.71 -2.22
N GLY A 123 5.05 12.24 -1.80
CA GLY A 123 4.39 11.09 -2.38
C GLY A 123 3.48 10.36 -1.39
N LYS A 124 2.86 9.28 -1.86
CA LYS A 124 1.94 8.44 -1.08
C LYS A 124 2.55 7.99 0.26
N GLY A 125 3.82 7.58 0.27
CA GLY A 125 4.51 7.16 1.49
C GLY A 125 4.55 8.25 2.58
N ARG A 126 4.84 9.50 2.20
CA ARG A 126 4.79 10.66 3.11
C ARG A 126 3.37 10.93 3.63
N ASN A 127 2.39 10.90 2.74
CA ASN A 127 0.98 11.13 3.09
C ASN A 127 0.49 10.09 4.11
N VAL A 128 0.71 8.80 3.81
CA VAL A 128 0.40 7.69 4.71
C VAL A 128 1.11 7.85 6.05
N TRP A 129 2.39 8.25 6.05
CA TRP A 129 3.14 8.44 7.28
C TRP A 129 2.54 9.51 8.21
N TYR A 130 2.12 10.66 7.66
CA TYR A 130 1.41 11.69 8.43
C TYR A 130 0.04 11.22 8.91
N CYS A 131 -0.71 10.50 8.08
CA CYS A 131 -1.99 9.88 8.48
C CYS A 131 -1.81 8.90 9.65
N ILE A 132 -0.76 8.10 9.63
CA ILE A 132 -0.43 7.20 10.76
C ILE A 132 -0.11 8.02 12.01
N GLY A 133 0.67 9.09 11.88
CA GLY A 133 0.99 9.98 13.01
C GLY A 133 -0.26 10.54 13.68
N TYR A 134 -1.18 11.08 12.89
CA TYR A 134 -2.45 11.58 13.39
C TYR A 134 -3.33 10.48 13.98
N THR A 135 -3.36 9.30 13.35
CA THR A 135 -4.14 8.15 13.83
C THR A 135 -3.61 7.61 15.16
N LEU A 136 -2.29 7.64 15.36
CA LEU A 136 -1.65 7.34 16.65
C LEU A 136 -1.95 8.42 17.69
N ALA A 137 -1.89 9.69 17.29
CA ALA A 137 -2.15 10.83 18.17
C ALA A 137 -3.59 10.90 18.67
N SER A 138 -4.57 10.61 17.82
CA SER A 138 -5.99 10.70 18.19
C SER A 138 -6.43 9.61 19.17
N ASP A 139 -5.73 8.48 19.19
CA ASP A 139 -5.99 7.33 20.05
C ASP A 139 -7.44 6.82 20.01
N LYS A 140 -8.09 6.90 18.84
CA LYS A 140 -9.48 6.45 18.64
C LYS A 140 -9.60 5.08 17.97
N VAL A 141 -8.48 4.45 17.60
CA VAL A 141 -8.45 3.22 16.81
C VAL A 141 -7.45 2.22 17.36
N GLU A 142 -7.83 0.95 17.35
CA GLU A 142 -7.00 -0.20 17.75
C GLU A 142 -6.64 -1.08 16.54
N SER A 143 -7.46 -1.05 15.49
CA SER A 143 -7.13 -1.65 14.20
C SER A 143 -7.51 -0.70 13.08
N VAL A 144 -6.64 -0.57 12.08
CA VAL A 144 -6.79 0.40 11.01
C VAL A 144 -6.63 -0.30 9.66
N ALA A 145 -7.54 -0.01 8.73
CA ALA A 145 -7.39 -0.32 7.32
C ALA A 145 -6.84 0.89 6.56
N LEU A 146 -6.18 0.65 5.44
CA LEU A 146 -5.76 1.66 4.48
C LEU A 146 -6.25 1.25 3.10
N HIS A 147 -6.90 2.16 2.40
CA HIS A 147 -7.37 1.97 1.02
C HIS A 147 -6.88 3.08 0.12
N ASP A 148 -6.63 2.75 -1.15
CA ASP A 148 -6.40 3.76 -2.17
C ASP A 148 -7.69 4.53 -2.49
N CYS A 149 -7.55 5.79 -2.87
CA CYS A 149 -8.68 6.68 -3.19
C CYS A 149 -9.07 6.67 -4.67
N ASP A 150 -8.49 5.76 -5.47
CA ASP A 150 -8.70 5.65 -6.92
C ASP A 150 -9.41 4.36 -7.36
N ILE A 151 -10.00 3.63 -6.40
CA ILE A 151 -10.71 2.36 -6.62
C ILE A 151 -12.07 2.62 -7.28
N VAL A 152 -12.25 2.14 -8.50
CA VAL A 152 -13.47 2.36 -9.29
C VAL A 152 -14.56 1.36 -8.88
N THR A 153 -14.19 0.12 -8.59
CA THR A 153 -15.10 -0.97 -8.22
C THR A 153 -15.24 -1.11 -6.70
N TYR A 154 -15.20 0.01 -5.97
CA TYR A 154 -15.24 -0.03 -4.52
C TYR A 154 -16.60 -0.52 -4.01
N ASP A 155 -16.57 -1.47 -3.08
CA ASP A 155 -17.73 -1.99 -2.37
C ASP A 155 -17.39 -2.12 -0.89
N ARG A 156 -18.32 -1.81 0.01
CA ARG A 156 -18.06 -1.86 1.46
C ARG A 156 -17.59 -3.23 1.98
N SER A 157 -17.87 -4.32 1.26
CA SER A 157 -17.34 -5.65 1.60
C SER A 157 -15.83 -5.77 1.48
N LEU A 158 -15.19 -4.94 0.64
CA LEU A 158 -13.74 -4.85 0.54
C LEU A 158 -13.15 -4.47 1.91
N LEU A 159 -13.67 -3.39 2.51
CA LEU A 159 -13.24 -2.93 3.84
C LEU A 159 -13.50 -3.99 4.91
N ALA A 160 -14.72 -4.53 4.93
CA ALA A 160 -15.12 -5.49 5.95
C ALA A 160 -14.21 -6.71 5.94
N LYS A 161 -13.97 -7.31 4.76
CA LYS A 161 -13.08 -8.48 4.61
C LYS A 161 -11.63 -8.14 4.97
N LEU A 162 -11.16 -6.96 4.59
CA LEU A 162 -9.77 -6.55 4.83
C LEU A 162 -9.45 -6.42 6.33
N ILE A 163 -10.31 -5.72 7.07
CA ILE A 163 -10.09 -5.39 8.48
C ILE A 163 -10.47 -6.53 9.44
N TYR A 164 -11.37 -7.43 9.01
CA TYR A 164 -11.87 -8.54 9.82
C TYR A 164 -10.77 -9.35 10.53
N PRO A 165 -9.67 -9.77 9.87
CA PRO A 165 -8.68 -10.64 10.51
C PRO A 165 -7.94 -9.97 11.67
N VAL A 166 -7.74 -8.65 11.60
CA VAL A 166 -7.06 -7.88 12.65
C VAL A 166 -8.02 -7.40 13.73
N ALA A 167 -9.30 -7.19 13.39
CA ALA A 167 -10.37 -6.86 14.32
C ALA A 167 -10.80 -8.05 15.18
N HIS A 168 -10.85 -9.27 14.61
CA HIS A 168 -11.43 -10.45 15.24
C HIS A 168 -10.78 -10.77 16.61
N PRO A 169 -11.57 -10.94 17.70
CA PRO A 169 -11.06 -10.99 19.07
C PRO A 169 -10.05 -12.12 19.33
N THR A 170 -10.26 -13.29 18.73
CA THR A 170 -9.41 -14.48 18.95
C THR A 170 -8.35 -14.69 17.88
N PHE A 171 -8.38 -13.94 16.78
CA PHE A 171 -7.35 -14.09 15.75
C PHE A 171 -6.05 -13.46 16.23
N GLN A 172 -4.93 -14.07 15.85
CA GLN A 172 -3.59 -13.61 16.22
C GLN A 172 -2.96 -12.70 15.15
N PHE A 173 -3.70 -12.37 14.09
CA PHE A 173 -3.20 -11.56 13.01
C PHE A 173 -2.98 -10.11 13.45
N GLN A 174 -1.79 -9.62 13.12
CA GLN A 174 -1.34 -8.24 13.30
C GLN A 174 -1.43 -7.45 12.00
N TYR A 175 -1.41 -8.15 10.85
CA TYR A 175 -1.45 -7.55 9.53
C TYR A 175 -2.25 -8.43 8.56
N SER A 176 -3.04 -7.77 7.72
CA SER A 176 -3.90 -8.36 6.70
C SER A 176 -3.68 -7.63 5.38
N LYS A 177 -3.26 -8.35 4.33
CA LYS A 177 -3.06 -7.81 2.97
C LYS A 177 -4.23 -8.19 2.07
N GLY A 178 -4.81 -7.25 1.36
CA GLY A 178 -5.81 -7.55 0.34
C GLY A 178 -5.18 -8.25 -0.87
N TYR A 179 -5.89 -9.22 -1.44
CA TYR A 179 -5.62 -9.71 -2.79
C TYR A 179 -6.92 -9.83 -3.58
N TYR A 180 -6.77 -9.75 -4.90
CA TYR A 180 -7.86 -9.73 -5.87
C TYR A 180 -7.34 -9.99 -7.27
N SER A 181 -8.25 -10.33 -8.19
CA SER A 181 -7.96 -10.37 -9.62
C SER A 181 -8.18 -8.98 -10.22
N ARG A 182 -7.21 -8.51 -11.01
CA ARG A 182 -7.34 -7.24 -11.74
C ARG A 182 -7.75 -7.47 -13.17
N VAL A 183 -8.95 -7.03 -13.52
CA VAL A 183 -9.48 -7.07 -14.88
C VAL A 183 -10.07 -5.72 -15.20
N ALA A 184 -9.66 -5.14 -16.32
CA ALA A 184 -10.18 -3.87 -16.80
C ALA A 184 -10.13 -3.85 -18.32
N ASN A 185 -11.13 -3.23 -18.96
CA ASN A 185 -11.22 -3.15 -20.43
C ASN A 185 -11.06 -4.51 -21.13
N ASN A 186 -11.66 -5.57 -20.58
CA ASN A 186 -11.55 -6.95 -21.07
C ASN A 186 -10.11 -7.52 -21.13
N GLN A 187 -9.19 -7.00 -20.30
CA GLN A 187 -7.79 -7.40 -20.26
C GLN A 187 -7.29 -7.62 -18.82
N LEU A 188 -6.22 -8.41 -18.67
CA LEU A 188 -5.55 -8.61 -17.38
C LEU A 188 -4.76 -7.37 -16.94
N GLY A 189 -5.13 -6.82 -15.79
CA GLY A 189 -4.41 -5.72 -15.14
C GLY A 189 -3.19 -6.16 -14.34
N GLY A 190 -2.64 -5.26 -13.52
CA GLY A 190 -1.62 -5.60 -12.52
C GLY A 190 -0.22 -5.89 -13.09
N ARG A 191 0.16 -5.28 -14.22
CA ARG A 191 1.47 -5.48 -14.89
C ARG A 191 2.68 -5.35 -13.96
N ALA A 192 2.70 -4.37 -13.05
CA ALA A 192 3.79 -4.25 -12.07
C ALA A 192 3.89 -5.46 -11.13
N SER A 193 2.78 -6.08 -10.75
CA SER A 193 2.80 -7.30 -9.95
C SER A 193 3.15 -8.52 -10.82
N ARG A 194 2.42 -8.70 -11.93
CA ARG A 194 2.51 -9.87 -12.83
C ARG A 194 3.85 -9.97 -13.55
N LEU A 195 4.30 -8.87 -14.15
CA LEU A 195 5.44 -8.82 -15.06
C LEU A 195 6.73 -8.33 -14.41
N LEU A 196 6.67 -7.60 -13.29
CA LEU A 196 7.87 -7.15 -12.57
C LEU A 196 8.09 -7.92 -11.26
N VAL A 197 7.24 -7.72 -10.25
CA VAL A 197 7.53 -8.19 -8.87
C VAL A 197 7.63 -9.70 -8.78
N THR A 198 6.62 -10.43 -9.26
CA THR A 198 6.63 -11.90 -9.20
C THR A 198 7.85 -12.50 -9.92
N PRO A 199 8.12 -12.18 -11.20
CA PRO A 199 9.31 -12.70 -11.88
C PRO A 199 10.62 -12.22 -11.26
N LEU A 200 10.71 -10.98 -10.76
CA LEU A 200 11.91 -10.46 -10.11
C LEU A 200 12.21 -11.20 -8.80
N VAL A 201 11.21 -11.42 -7.94
CA VAL A 201 11.37 -12.19 -6.70
C VAL A 201 11.82 -13.62 -7.01
N ARG A 202 11.20 -14.28 -8.00
CA ARG A 202 11.60 -15.63 -8.41
C ARG A 202 12.99 -15.69 -9.04
N ALA A 203 13.36 -14.69 -9.84
CA ALA A 203 14.71 -14.58 -10.39
C ALA A 203 15.76 -14.35 -9.29
N LEU A 204 15.45 -13.54 -8.28
CA LEU A 204 16.28 -13.36 -7.10
C LEU A 204 16.44 -14.69 -6.34
N LYS A 205 15.37 -15.49 -6.18
CA LYS A 205 15.45 -16.84 -5.56
C LYS A 205 16.38 -17.77 -6.34
N ILE A 206 16.31 -17.75 -7.68
CA ILE A 206 17.21 -18.55 -8.52
C ILE A 206 18.67 -18.12 -8.33
N ASN A 207 18.95 -16.82 -8.25
CA ASN A 207 20.31 -16.29 -8.16
C ASN A 207 20.91 -16.36 -6.73
N LEU A 208 20.08 -16.25 -5.69
CA LEU A 208 20.51 -16.20 -4.29
C LEU A 208 20.32 -17.52 -3.54
N GLY A 209 19.60 -18.47 -4.12
CA GLY A 209 19.25 -19.74 -3.47
C GLY A 209 18.10 -19.59 -2.47
N ASP A 210 18.08 -20.46 -1.47
CA ASP A 210 17.06 -20.43 -0.42
C ASP A 210 17.18 -19.15 0.42
N ASN A 211 16.08 -18.40 0.49
CA ASN A 211 16.04 -17.13 1.17
C ASN A 211 14.63 -16.90 1.72
N GLU A 212 14.51 -16.92 3.05
CA GLU A 212 13.22 -16.78 3.73
C GLU A 212 12.49 -15.49 3.33
N ASN A 213 13.22 -14.38 3.16
CA ASN A 213 12.61 -13.10 2.79
C ASN A 213 11.96 -13.17 1.40
N LEU A 214 12.63 -13.81 0.45
CA LEU A 214 12.08 -13.98 -0.89
C LEU A 214 10.96 -15.01 -0.92
N THR A 215 11.05 -16.09 -0.14
CA THR A 215 9.97 -17.07 0.01
C THR A 215 8.71 -16.46 0.63
N TYR A 216 8.89 -15.59 1.63
CA TYR A 216 7.81 -14.81 2.21
C TYR A 216 7.19 -13.85 1.18
N MET A 217 8.00 -13.09 0.44
CA MET A 217 7.49 -12.18 -0.61
C MET A 217 6.72 -12.92 -1.71
N ASP A 218 7.21 -14.08 -2.16
CA ASP A 218 6.59 -14.95 -3.17
C ASP A 218 5.32 -15.65 -2.64
N SER A 219 5.03 -15.56 -1.33
CA SER A 219 3.80 -16.12 -0.73
C SER A 219 2.58 -15.20 -0.91
N PHE A 220 2.77 -13.91 -1.20
CA PHE A 220 1.67 -12.99 -1.43
C PHE A 220 1.14 -13.12 -2.85
N ARG A 221 -0.19 -13.28 -2.99
CA ARG A 221 -0.86 -13.33 -4.29
C ARG A 221 -0.83 -11.99 -5.01
N TYR A 222 -0.85 -10.89 -4.26
CA TYR A 222 -0.80 -9.53 -4.79
C TYR A 222 0.03 -8.61 -3.88
N PRO A 223 1.38 -8.69 -3.91
CA PRO A 223 2.26 -7.99 -2.97
C PRO A 223 2.15 -6.45 -3.05
N LEU A 224 1.76 -5.92 -4.21
CA LEU A 224 1.60 -4.49 -4.48
C LEU A 224 0.19 -3.94 -4.19
N ALA A 225 -0.68 -4.66 -3.48
CA ALA A 225 -2.00 -4.13 -3.14
C ALA A 225 -1.85 -2.89 -2.26
N GLY A 226 -2.55 -1.80 -2.58
CA GLY A 226 -2.65 -0.63 -1.69
C GLY A 226 -3.43 -0.95 -0.42
N GLU A 227 -4.27 -1.98 -0.49
CA GLU A 227 -5.25 -2.35 0.52
C GLU A 227 -4.60 -3.27 1.57
N PHE A 228 -4.42 -2.75 2.77
CA PHE A 228 -3.98 -3.53 3.93
C PHE A 228 -4.61 -3.03 5.22
N ALA A 229 -4.71 -3.91 6.22
CA ALA A 229 -5.11 -3.56 7.56
C ALA A 229 -4.12 -4.07 8.59
N MET A 230 -4.00 -3.35 9.70
CA MET A 230 -3.08 -3.71 10.78
C MET A 230 -3.61 -3.27 12.14
N ARG A 231 -3.08 -3.85 13.22
CA ARG A 231 -3.35 -3.34 14.57
C ARG A 231 -2.48 -2.12 14.87
N LYS A 232 -2.92 -1.30 15.82
CA LYS A 232 -2.25 -0.08 16.25
C LYS A 232 -0.78 -0.32 16.63
N GLU A 233 -0.49 -1.46 17.25
CA GLU A 233 0.86 -1.88 17.66
C GLU A 233 1.86 -1.88 16.48
N VAL A 234 1.39 -2.26 15.28
CA VAL A 234 2.22 -2.25 14.07
C VAL A 234 2.63 -0.82 13.67
N LEU A 235 1.73 0.15 13.85
CA LEU A 235 1.91 1.53 13.40
C LEU A 235 3.08 2.25 14.10
N HIS A 236 3.36 1.91 15.36
CA HIS A 236 4.40 2.54 16.17
C HIS A 236 5.83 2.27 15.66
N ASP A 237 6.06 1.04 15.20
CA ASP A 237 7.37 0.54 14.78
C ASP A 237 7.56 0.48 13.28
N LEU A 238 6.53 0.86 12.52
CA LEU A 238 6.55 0.76 11.07
C LEU A 238 7.50 1.79 10.44
N ARG A 239 8.43 1.29 9.62
CA ARG A 239 9.29 2.10 8.77
C ARG A 239 8.69 2.15 7.38
N ILE A 240 8.14 3.30 7.01
CA ILE A 240 7.52 3.50 5.71
C ILE A 240 8.57 3.95 4.68
N PRO A 241 8.71 3.25 3.54
CA PRO A 241 9.43 3.78 2.39
C PRO A 241 8.73 5.02 1.81
N SER A 242 9.48 6.02 1.36
CA SER A 242 8.92 7.28 0.87
C SER A 242 8.21 7.20 -0.50
N ASP A 243 8.51 6.17 -1.29
CA ASP A 243 8.17 6.11 -2.73
C ASP A 243 7.25 4.91 -3.08
N TRP A 244 7.18 4.54 -4.37
CA TRP A 244 6.48 3.36 -4.89
C TRP A 244 6.97 2.01 -4.34
N GLY A 245 8.02 2.03 -3.51
CA GLY A 245 8.45 0.88 -2.74
C GLY A 245 7.66 0.66 -1.45
N LEU A 246 6.65 1.49 -1.15
CA LEU A 246 5.83 1.44 0.07
C LEU A 246 5.33 0.02 0.36
N GLU A 247 4.63 -0.60 -0.58
CA GLU A 247 3.95 -1.88 -0.37
C GLU A 247 4.97 -3.01 -0.14
N VAL A 248 6.04 -3.06 -0.94
CA VAL A 248 7.10 -4.08 -0.79
C VAL A 248 7.90 -3.87 0.50
N GLY A 249 8.30 -2.64 0.79
CA GLY A 249 9.06 -2.33 2.00
C GLY A 249 8.24 -2.61 3.25
N LEU A 250 6.95 -2.29 3.23
CA LEU A 250 5.99 -2.65 4.29
C LEU A 250 5.98 -4.15 4.54
N LEU A 251 5.83 -4.98 3.50
CA LEU A 251 5.82 -6.44 3.67
C LEU A 251 7.11 -6.94 4.32
N MET A 252 8.26 -6.43 3.91
CA MET A 252 9.54 -6.87 4.47
C MET A 252 9.81 -6.28 5.88
N GLU A 253 9.22 -5.14 6.25
CA GLU A 253 9.18 -4.69 7.64
C GLU A 253 8.28 -5.57 8.51
N MET A 254 7.14 -6.02 7.98
CA MET A 254 6.26 -6.95 8.69
C MET A 254 6.98 -8.26 9.03
N MET A 255 7.69 -8.85 8.07
CA MET A 255 8.47 -10.07 8.32
C MET A 255 9.60 -9.87 9.35
N ARG A 256 10.21 -8.68 9.36
CA ARG A 256 11.28 -8.36 10.32
C ARG A 256 10.77 -8.27 11.75
N ASN A 257 9.57 -7.73 11.93
CA ASN A 257 9.05 -7.40 13.26
C ASN A 257 8.05 -8.44 13.79
N TYR A 258 7.47 -9.28 12.92
CA TYR A 258 6.42 -10.22 13.27
C TYR A 258 6.64 -11.61 12.65
N SER A 259 6.30 -12.65 13.42
CA SER A 259 6.21 -14.01 12.88
C SER A 259 5.18 -14.07 11.76
N THR A 260 5.47 -14.85 10.71
CA THR A 260 4.55 -15.04 9.58
C THR A 260 3.19 -15.62 9.99
N ARG A 261 3.10 -16.29 11.14
CA ARG A 261 1.83 -16.75 11.74
C ARG A 261 0.89 -15.61 12.15
N ARG A 262 1.40 -14.39 12.30
CA ARG A 262 0.64 -13.17 12.61
C ARG A 262 0.34 -12.34 11.36
N ILE A 263 0.64 -12.85 10.18
CA ILE A 263 0.48 -12.16 8.90
C ILE A 263 -0.46 -13.00 8.04
N CYS A 264 -1.50 -12.37 7.50
CA CYS A 264 -2.39 -13.00 6.54
C CYS A 264 -2.56 -12.15 5.29
N GLN A 265 -3.09 -12.79 4.25
CA GLN A 265 -3.70 -12.14 3.11
C GLN A 265 -5.16 -12.59 2.99
N VAL A 266 -6.03 -11.73 2.49
CA VAL A 266 -7.47 -11.97 2.40
C VAL A 266 -8.00 -11.56 1.03
N GLU A 267 -8.89 -12.38 0.48
CA GLU A 267 -9.59 -12.09 -0.77
C GLU A 267 -10.62 -10.99 -0.53
N ILE A 268 -10.40 -9.82 -1.11
CA ILE A 268 -11.27 -8.66 -0.84
C ILE A 268 -12.23 -8.36 -1.98
N ALA A 269 -11.90 -8.76 -3.21
CA ALA A 269 -12.73 -8.55 -4.39
C ALA A 269 -12.56 -9.67 -5.43
N ASP A 270 -13.65 -10.01 -6.12
CA ASP A 270 -13.64 -10.93 -7.26
C ASP A 270 -12.95 -10.26 -8.46
N ILE A 271 -13.40 -9.05 -8.82
CA ILE A 271 -12.79 -8.18 -9.85
C ILE A 271 -12.48 -6.83 -9.23
N TYR A 272 -11.27 -6.35 -9.48
CA TYR A 272 -10.78 -5.07 -8.98
C TYR A 272 -10.31 -4.17 -10.12
N ASP A 273 -10.87 -2.97 -10.20
CA ASP A 273 -10.42 -1.91 -11.10
C ASP A 273 -10.17 -0.59 -10.35
N HIS A 274 -9.16 0.14 -10.83
CA HIS A 274 -8.74 1.43 -10.29
C HIS A 274 -8.13 2.27 -11.41
N LYS A 275 -7.77 3.53 -11.15
CA LYS A 275 -7.18 4.41 -12.17
C LYS A 275 -5.86 3.86 -12.76
N HIS A 276 -5.80 3.70 -14.09
CA HIS A 276 -4.62 3.13 -14.75
C HIS A 276 -3.49 4.15 -14.90
N GLN A 277 -2.26 3.68 -14.72
CA GLN A 277 -1.04 4.43 -14.98
C GLN A 277 -0.55 4.17 -16.40
N SER A 278 0.00 5.19 -17.04
CA SER A 278 0.68 5.04 -18.34
C SER A 278 1.94 4.19 -18.20
N VAL A 279 2.29 3.44 -19.25
CA VAL A 279 3.52 2.63 -19.28
C VAL A 279 4.77 3.52 -19.28
N SER A 280 4.69 4.69 -19.94
CA SER A 280 5.76 5.69 -20.06
C SER A 280 7.06 5.12 -20.64
N HIS A 281 6.99 4.57 -21.86
CA HIS A 281 8.17 4.01 -22.56
C HIS A 281 9.30 5.04 -22.74
N ASP A 282 8.95 6.28 -23.05
CA ASP A 282 9.92 7.34 -23.36
C ASP A 282 10.30 8.21 -22.16
N ASP A 283 9.71 7.99 -20.97
CA ASP A 283 9.99 8.76 -19.76
C ASP A 283 10.22 7.85 -18.55
N VAL A 284 11.51 7.62 -18.26
CA VAL A 284 11.98 6.86 -17.09
C VAL A 284 11.59 7.47 -15.74
N LYS A 285 11.11 8.73 -15.71
CA LYS A 285 10.68 9.43 -14.49
C LYS A 285 9.17 9.38 -14.29
N ALA A 286 8.41 8.74 -15.18
CA ALA A 286 6.96 8.64 -15.08
C ALA A 286 6.46 7.19 -15.18
N GLY A 287 5.18 7.00 -14.80
CA GLY A 287 4.43 5.78 -15.04
C GLY A 287 5.05 4.50 -14.50
N LEU A 288 4.85 3.40 -15.22
CA LEU A 288 5.37 2.08 -14.86
C LEU A 288 6.90 2.01 -14.88
N SER A 289 7.56 2.82 -15.72
CA SER A 289 9.02 2.84 -15.78
C SER A 289 9.64 3.29 -14.46
N LYS A 290 9.26 4.48 -13.96
CA LYS A 290 9.71 4.96 -12.63
C LYS A 290 9.34 3.98 -11.52
N MET A 291 8.09 3.50 -11.52
CA MET A 291 7.60 2.55 -10.51
C MET A 291 8.49 1.30 -10.45
N SER A 292 8.87 0.75 -11.60
CA SER A 292 9.71 -0.46 -11.65
C SER A 292 11.12 -0.26 -11.11
N ILE A 293 11.71 0.92 -11.35
CA ILE A 293 13.02 1.30 -10.80
C ILE A 293 12.93 1.43 -9.28
N ASP A 294 11.90 2.13 -8.78
CA ASP A 294 11.72 2.37 -7.34
C ASP A 294 11.43 1.08 -6.57
N ILE A 295 10.57 0.21 -7.09
CA ILE A 295 10.30 -1.12 -6.52
C ILE A 295 11.58 -1.97 -6.49
N SER A 296 12.32 -2.02 -7.59
CA SER A 296 13.55 -2.82 -7.68
C SER A 296 14.61 -2.32 -6.69
N LYS A 297 14.82 -1.00 -6.61
CA LYS A 297 15.73 -0.39 -5.60
C LYS A 297 15.29 -0.72 -4.18
N SER A 298 13.99 -0.67 -3.89
CA SER A 298 13.44 -1.01 -2.56
C SER A 298 13.77 -2.45 -2.18
N LEU A 299 13.56 -3.40 -3.10
CA LEU A 299 13.94 -4.81 -2.91
C LEU A 299 15.44 -4.98 -2.65
N TYR A 300 16.30 -4.37 -3.47
CA TYR A 300 17.76 -4.49 -3.30
C TYR A 300 18.23 -3.91 -1.98
N ARG A 301 17.75 -2.72 -1.61
CA ARG A 301 18.09 -2.10 -0.32
C ARG A 301 17.67 -2.98 0.83
N LYS A 302 16.45 -3.53 0.77
CA LYS A 302 15.93 -4.34 1.86
C LYS A 302 16.69 -5.67 1.99
N LEU A 303 16.99 -6.34 0.88
CA LEU A 303 17.85 -7.53 0.89
C LEU A 303 19.27 -7.22 1.39
N ALA A 304 19.81 -6.05 1.06
CA ALA A 304 21.10 -5.61 1.57
C ALA A 304 21.08 -5.40 3.09
N THR A 305 19.98 -4.90 3.67
CA THR A 305 19.82 -4.84 5.13
C THR A 305 19.78 -6.22 5.80
N CYS A 306 19.50 -7.28 5.02
CA CYS A 306 19.55 -8.68 5.47
C CYS A 306 20.93 -9.34 5.21
N GLY A 307 21.94 -8.58 4.81
CA GLY A 307 23.30 -9.07 4.59
C GLY A 307 23.58 -9.56 3.15
N ILE A 308 22.65 -9.40 2.21
CA ILE A 308 22.90 -9.74 0.80
C ILE A 308 23.80 -8.69 0.15
N THR A 309 24.90 -9.14 -0.44
CA THR A 309 25.82 -8.29 -1.18
C THR A 309 25.52 -8.31 -2.66
N PHE A 310 25.40 -7.13 -3.28
CA PHE A 310 25.17 -6.98 -4.71
C PHE A 310 26.40 -6.40 -5.41
N ASN A 311 26.57 -6.75 -6.68
CA ASN A 311 27.63 -6.21 -7.54
C ASN A 311 27.14 -6.16 -9.00
N LYS A 312 27.97 -5.59 -9.90
CA LYS A 312 27.60 -5.42 -11.31
C LYS A 312 27.36 -6.75 -12.04
N SER A 313 28.12 -7.81 -11.75
CA SER A 313 27.91 -9.11 -12.40
C SER A 313 26.62 -9.78 -11.94
N PHE A 314 26.27 -9.66 -10.66
CA PHE A 314 25.00 -10.13 -10.13
C PHE A 314 23.81 -9.50 -10.86
N PHE A 315 23.79 -8.17 -11.03
CA PHE A 315 22.67 -7.53 -11.73
C PHE A 315 22.54 -7.96 -13.20
N ARG A 316 23.66 -8.22 -13.88
CA ARG A 316 23.65 -8.77 -15.25
C ARG A 316 23.00 -10.16 -15.29
N SER A 317 23.38 -11.05 -14.37
CA SER A 317 22.76 -12.38 -14.25
C SER A 317 21.29 -12.31 -13.85
N LEU A 318 20.96 -11.39 -12.93
CA LEU A 318 19.59 -11.16 -12.49
C LEU A 318 18.71 -10.69 -13.64
N LYS A 319 19.15 -9.73 -14.46
CA LYS A 319 18.42 -9.28 -15.66
C LYS A 319 18.08 -10.46 -16.57
N ALA A 320 19.07 -11.29 -16.89
CA ALA A 320 18.89 -12.43 -17.79
C ALA A 320 17.93 -13.47 -17.22
N THR A 321 18.06 -13.75 -15.92
CA THR A 321 17.18 -14.70 -15.21
C THR A 321 15.75 -14.17 -15.13
N TYR A 322 15.59 -12.91 -14.74
CA TYR A 322 14.31 -12.21 -14.72
C TYR A 322 13.61 -12.29 -16.07
N TYR A 323 14.34 -11.98 -17.16
CA TYR A 323 13.77 -11.97 -18.49
C TYR A 323 13.19 -13.34 -18.87
N ARG A 324 13.93 -14.42 -18.59
CA ARG A 324 13.45 -15.80 -18.81
C ARG A 324 12.18 -16.10 -17.98
N VAL A 325 12.22 -15.84 -16.67
CA VAL A 325 11.10 -16.12 -15.76
C VAL A 325 9.86 -15.30 -16.14
N ALA A 326 10.03 -14.06 -16.55
CA ALA A 326 8.94 -13.18 -16.98
C ALA A 326 8.25 -13.71 -18.25
N LEU A 327 9.02 -14.18 -19.25
CA LEU A 327 8.46 -14.78 -20.45
C LEU A 327 7.69 -16.08 -20.15
N ASP A 328 8.23 -16.94 -19.28
CA ASP A 328 7.54 -18.18 -18.88
C ASP A 328 6.21 -17.90 -18.15
N LEU A 329 6.19 -16.90 -17.26
CA LEU A 329 4.98 -16.46 -16.57
C LEU A 329 3.98 -15.78 -17.50
N MET A 330 4.46 -15.00 -18.47
CA MET A 330 3.61 -14.35 -19.46
C MET A 330 2.80 -15.35 -20.27
N GLU A 331 3.39 -16.49 -20.65
CA GLU A 331 2.65 -17.57 -21.32
C GLU A 331 1.55 -18.16 -20.42
N SER A 332 1.81 -18.27 -19.12
CA SER A 332 0.80 -18.70 -18.15
C SER A 332 -0.35 -17.68 -18.04
N TYR A 333 -0.04 -16.38 -17.97
CA TYR A 333 -1.04 -15.32 -17.96
C TYR A 333 -1.84 -15.24 -19.26
N ARG A 334 -1.21 -15.52 -20.41
CA ARG A 334 -1.89 -15.60 -21.70
C ARG A 334 -2.91 -16.73 -21.72
N CYS A 335 -2.52 -17.92 -21.28
CA CYS A 335 -3.42 -19.06 -21.16
C CYS A 335 -4.61 -18.74 -20.23
N ASP A 336 -4.33 -18.14 -19.07
CA ASP A 336 -5.35 -17.74 -18.10
C ASP A 336 -6.32 -16.68 -18.66
N ALA A 337 -5.79 -15.64 -19.32
CA ALA A 337 -6.60 -14.61 -19.99
C ALA A 337 -7.56 -15.24 -21.01
N LEU A 338 -7.02 -16.05 -21.94
CA LEU A 338 -7.81 -16.65 -23.01
C LEU A 338 -8.86 -17.64 -22.47
N MET A 339 -8.52 -18.43 -21.45
CA MET A 339 -9.47 -19.34 -20.81
C MET A 339 -10.64 -18.58 -20.16
N ASN A 340 -10.41 -17.37 -19.66
CA ASN A 340 -11.42 -16.50 -19.06
C ASN A 340 -12.08 -15.55 -20.08
N GLY A 341 -11.80 -15.70 -21.39
CA GLY A 341 -12.40 -14.87 -22.45
C GLY A 341 -11.85 -13.44 -22.54
N LEU A 342 -10.71 -13.17 -21.91
CA LEU A 342 -10.03 -11.87 -21.94
C LEU A 342 -9.09 -11.76 -23.13
N GLU A 343 -8.88 -10.53 -23.58
CA GLU A 343 -7.87 -10.20 -24.58
C GLU A 343 -6.46 -10.18 -23.95
N PHE A 344 -5.47 -10.56 -24.75
CA PHE A 344 -4.06 -10.56 -24.34
C PHE A 344 -3.14 -10.20 -25.51
N ASP A 345 -2.53 -9.01 -25.48
CA ASP A 345 -1.56 -8.57 -26.47
C ASP A 345 -0.14 -8.99 -26.04
N ILE A 346 0.35 -10.07 -26.64
CA ILE A 346 1.68 -10.62 -26.35
C ILE A 346 2.78 -9.58 -26.62
N HIS A 347 2.70 -8.88 -27.74
CA HIS A 347 3.73 -7.92 -28.15
C HIS A 347 3.81 -6.74 -27.18
N ALA A 348 2.65 -6.24 -26.74
CA ALA A 348 2.60 -5.17 -25.75
C ALA A 348 3.14 -5.62 -24.39
N GLU A 349 2.81 -6.83 -23.93
CA GLU A 349 3.30 -7.35 -22.65
C GLU A 349 4.81 -7.66 -22.70
N GLU A 350 5.34 -8.21 -23.81
CA GLU A 350 6.78 -8.44 -24.01
C GLU A 350 7.59 -7.15 -23.97
N LYS A 351 7.13 -6.09 -24.67
CA LYS A 351 7.77 -4.77 -24.61
C LYS A 351 7.89 -4.22 -23.19
N ILE A 352 6.91 -4.53 -22.33
CA ILE A 352 6.93 -4.12 -20.93
C ILE A 352 7.94 -4.96 -20.14
N VAL A 353 8.03 -6.26 -20.42
CA VAL A 353 9.07 -7.13 -19.84
C VAL A 353 10.48 -6.66 -20.23
N GLU A 354 10.71 -6.27 -21.48
CA GLU A 354 11.97 -5.70 -21.97
C GLU A 354 12.33 -4.41 -21.21
N LEU A 355 11.37 -3.46 -21.12
CA LEU A 355 11.54 -2.22 -20.37
C LEU A 355 11.89 -2.49 -18.90
N PHE A 356 11.18 -3.41 -18.25
CA PHE A 356 11.45 -3.77 -16.86
C PHE A 356 12.82 -4.45 -16.68
N ALA A 357 13.28 -5.25 -17.64
CA ALA A 357 14.61 -5.85 -17.61
C ALA A 357 15.72 -4.78 -17.65
N GLU A 358 15.53 -3.70 -18.41
CA GLU A 358 16.41 -2.53 -18.42
C GLU A 358 16.34 -1.77 -17.09
N ASN A 359 15.14 -1.55 -16.56
CA ASN A 359 14.93 -0.83 -15.32
C ASN A 359 15.50 -1.58 -14.10
N ILE A 360 15.49 -2.91 -14.09
CA ILE A 360 16.16 -3.76 -13.08
C ILE A 360 17.67 -3.50 -13.05
N MET A 361 18.30 -3.36 -14.22
CA MET A 361 19.72 -3.00 -14.34
C MET A 361 20.00 -1.56 -13.90
N SER A 362 19.16 -0.62 -14.32
CA SER A 362 19.27 0.79 -13.94
C SER A 362 19.11 0.98 -12.44
N ALA A 363 18.15 0.30 -11.82
CA ALA A 363 17.96 0.26 -10.37
C ALA A 363 19.18 -0.31 -9.66
N GLY A 364 19.77 -1.39 -10.18
CA GLY A 364 20.97 -2.00 -9.61
C GLY A 364 22.18 -1.08 -9.68
N SER A 365 22.34 -0.35 -10.79
CA SER A 365 23.41 0.64 -10.95
C SER A 365 23.23 1.81 -9.99
N SER A 366 22.03 2.39 -9.95
CA SER A 366 21.68 3.46 -9.00
C SER A 366 21.88 3.03 -7.53
N PHE A 367 21.53 1.79 -7.18
CA PHE A 367 21.76 1.24 -5.84
C PHE A 367 23.24 1.20 -5.48
N LEU A 368 24.10 0.74 -6.39
CA LEU A 368 25.54 0.66 -6.16
C LEU A 368 26.19 2.06 -6.07
N ASP A 369 25.70 3.01 -6.85
CA ASP A 369 26.26 4.37 -6.92
C ASP A 369 25.83 5.27 -5.73
N ASN A 370 24.76 4.89 -5.00
CA ASN A 370 24.18 5.69 -3.90
C ASN A 370 24.09 4.89 -2.57
N PRO A 371 25.22 4.47 -1.98
CA PRO A 371 25.22 3.58 -0.81
C PRO A 371 24.71 4.22 0.48
N MET A 372 24.65 5.56 0.55
CA MET A 372 24.23 6.31 1.74
C MET A 372 22.75 6.72 1.72
N GLU A 373 22.02 6.40 0.65
CA GLU A 373 20.61 6.78 0.53
C GLU A 373 19.78 6.03 1.58
N GLN A 374 19.14 6.77 2.49
CA GLN A 374 18.31 6.19 3.54
C GLN A 374 16.96 5.74 2.94
N PRO A 375 16.59 4.44 3.05
CA PRO A 375 15.39 3.93 2.37
C PRO A 375 14.07 4.26 3.08
N PHE A 376 14.12 4.75 4.32
CA PHE A 376 12.94 4.76 5.20
C PHE A 376 12.72 6.11 5.84
N ILE A 377 11.45 6.48 5.93
CA ILE A 377 10.97 7.48 6.86
C ILE A 377 11.11 6.91 8.29
N PRO A 378 11.58 7.70 9.27
CA PRO A 378 11.65 7.27 10.67
C PRO A 378 10.33 6.75 11.22
N GLN A 379 10.38 5.69 12.03
CA GLN A 379 9.22 5.19 12.77
C GLN A 379 8.74 6.20 13.82
N TRP A 380 7.45 6.24 14.11
CA TRP A 380 6.86 7.22 15.03
C TRP A 380 7.41 7.14 16.45
N ASN A 381 7.81 5.95 16.92
CA ASN A 381 8.52 5.82 18.21
C ASN A 381 9.80 6.66 18.29
N ARG A 382 10.56 6.78 17.19
CA ARG A 382 11.75 7.65 17.14
C ARG A 382 11.35 9.13 17.15
N VAL A 383 10.25 9.47 16.48
CA VAL A 383 9.75 10.85 16.44
C VAL A 383 9.30 11.32 17.81
N VAL A 384 8.47 10.55 18.49
CA VAL A 384 7.99 10.87 19.85
C VAL A 384 9.16 10.95 20.83
N SER A 385 10.16 10.07 20.71
CA SER A 385 11.35 10.13 21.56
C SER A 385 12.16 11.43 21.38
N ALA A 386 12.17 12.01 20.18
CA ALA A 386 12.90 13.26 19.90
C ALA A 386 12.04 14.51 20.16
N ILE A 387 10.73 14.41 19.92
CA ILE A 387 9.76 15.49 20.06
C ILE A 387 8.56 14.94 20.87
N PRO A 388 8.61 14.96 22.21
CA PRO A 388 7.59 14.32 23.05
C PRO A 388 6.16 14.83 22.83
N ASN A 389 5.98 16.12 22.52
CA ASN A 389 4.65 16.73 22.34
C ASN A 389 4.15 16.69 20.89
N ILE A 390 4.81 15.94 19.99
CA ILE A 390 4.49 15.95 18.56
C ILE A 390 3.04 15.52 18.26
N TYR A 391 2.46 14.64 19.09
CA TYR A 391 1.09 14.20 18.91
C TYR A 391 0.10 15.31 19.25
N ASP A 392 0.33 16.06 20.33
CA ASP A 392 -0.50 17.21 20.67
C ASP A 392 -0.41 18.29 19.58
N ASP A 393 0.81 18.56 19.08
CA ASP A 393 1.04 19.50 17.98
C ASP A 393 0.25 19.10 16.72
N LEU A 394 0.25 17.80 16.37
CA LEU A 394 -0.49 17.27 15.22
C LEU A 394 -2.01 17.42 15.39
N LEU A 395 -2.53 17.10 16.57
CA LEU A 395 -3.96 17.26 16.86
C LEU A 395 -4.37 18.72 16.77
N GLU A 396 -3.60 19.62 17.39
CA GLU A 396 -3.88 21.06 17.40
C GLU A 396 -3.83 21.65 15.98
N ALA A 397 -2.85 21.27 15.16
CA ALA A 397 -2.74 21.72 13.77
C ALA A 397 -3.98 21.35 12.96
N VAL A 398 -4.41 20.08 13.01
CA VAL A 398 -5.55 19.58 12.24
C VAL A 398 -6.87 20.19 12.72
N GLU A 399 -7.05 20.42 14.03
CA GLU A 399 -8.25 21.08 14.53
C GLU A 399 -8.29 22.58 14.14
N LYS A 400 -7.15 23.29 14.18
CA LYS A 400 -7.07 24.68 13.71
C LYS A 400 -7.49 24.82 12.24
N ASP A 401 -7.01 23.93 11.38
CA ASP A 401 -7.40 23.93 9.96
C ASP A 401 -8.89 23.71 9.77
N ARG A 402 -9.45 22.82 10.56
CA ARG A 402 -10.90 22.55 10.54
C ARG A 402 -11.70 23.77 10.99
N GLU A 403 -11.32 24.41 12.09
CA GLU A 403 -12.00 25.60 12.62
C GLU A 403 -11.95 26.78 11.63
N LEU A 404 -10.79 27.02 11.02
CA LEU A 404 -10.58 28.08 10.02
C LEU A 404 -11.46 27.95 8.77
N MET A 405 -12.02 26.77 8.51
CA MET A 405 -12.87 26.51 7.33
C MET A 405 -14.36 26.40 7.68
N MET A 406 -14.69 26.22 8.95
CA MET A 406 -16.08 26.22 9.45
C MET A 406 -16.57 27.63 9.81
N GLY A 407 -15.66 28.58 10.07
CA GLY A 407 -15.92 30.02 10.09
C GLY A 407 -15.89 30.64 8.69
#